data_AF-A0A6A6E689-F1
#
_entry.id   AF-A0A6A6E689-F1
#
_cell.length_a   1.000
_cell.length_b   1.000
_cell.length_c   1.000
_cell.angle_alpha   90.00
_cell.angle_beta   90.00
_cell.angle_gamma   90.00
#
_symmetry.space_group_name_H-M   'P 1'
#
loop_
_entity.id
_entity.type
_entity.pdbx_description
1 polymer ?
#
loop_
_entity_poly.entity_id
_entity_poly.type
_entity_poly.pdbx_seq_one_letter_code
_entity_poly.pdbx_strand_id
1 'polypeptide(L)'
;MPPKAISDVERQALRAYYFSQKPQPKQKDIIAWFEQQYGRKLGQATISDSLKDRYKHLDDTPTVSSTSFRQRSGKWELLEKILFS
;
A
#
# COMPACT_ATOMS: atom_id res chain seq x y z
N MET A 1 -4.79 18.24 -5.65
CA MET A 1 -3.77 17.51 -4.85
C MET A 1 -3.59 16.14 -5.47
N PRO A 2 -2.35 15.65 -5.69
CA PRO A 2 -2.13 14.29 -6.15
C PRO A 2 -2.69 13.29 -5.12
N PRO A 3 -3.27 12.16 -5.55
CA PRO A 3 -3.76 11.14 -4.65
C PRO A 3 -2.59 10.63 -3.80
N LYS A 4 -2.72 10.75 -2.47
CA LYS A 4 -1.69 10.31 -1.53
C LYS A 4 -1.54 8.80 -1.63
N ALA A 5 -0.36 8.34 -2.05
CA ALA A 5 -0.10 6.92 -2.25
C ALA A 5 -0.33 6.14 -0.95
N ILE A 6 -0.97 4.98 -1.05
CA ILE A 6 -1.10 4.01 0.04
C ILE A 6 0.17 3.16 0.10
N SER A 7 0.73 2.99 1.30
CA SER A 7 1.86 2.09 1.53
C SER A 7 1.42 0.63 1.43
N ASP A 8 2.37 -0.28 1.19
CA ASP A 8 2.05 -1.71 1.07
C ASP A 8 1.54 -2.30 2.39
N VAL A 9 2.03 -1.79 3.53
CA VAL A 9 1.55 -2.18 4.87
C VAL A 9 0.11 -1.75 5.11
N GLU A 10 -0.23 -0.49 4.81
CA GLU A 10 -1.61 0.01 4.91
C GLU A 10 -2.54 -0.76 3.96
N ARG A 11 -2.05 -1.11 2.76
CA ARG A 11 -2.81 -1.90 1.78
C ARG A 11 -3.07 -3.32 2.28
N GLN A 12 -2.05 -3.98 2.84
CA GLN A 12 -2.17 -5.30 3.44
C GLN A 12 -3.22 -5.30 4.55
N ALA A 13 -3.16 -4.33 5.48
CA ALA A 13 -4.14 -4.21 6.56
C ALA A 13 -5.57 -4.00 6.03
N LEU A 14 -5.74 -3.18 4.99
CA LEU A 14 -7.04 -2.96 4.35
C LEU A 14 -7.59 -4.25 3.74
N ARG A 15 -6.75 -5.02 3.04
CA ARG A 15 -7.15 -6.31 2.45
C ARG A 15 -7.51 -7.32 3.53
N ALA A 16 -6.69 -7.44 4.57
CA ALA A 16 -6.96 -8.32 5.70
C ALA A 16 -8.29 -7.98 6.38
N TYR A 17 -8.56 -6.69 6.61
CA TYR A 17 -9.85 -6.24 7.16
C TYR A 17 -11.02 -6.63 6.25
N TYR A 18 -10.93 -6.34 4.95
CA TYR A 18 -12.00 -6.66 3.99
C TYR A 18 -12.32 -8.16 3.94
N PHE A 19 -11.30 -9.02 3.88
CA PHE A 19 -11.50 -10.47 3.79
C PHE A 19 -11.87 -11.13 5.13
N SER A 20 -11.56 -10.48 6.27
CA SER A 20 -11.95 -10.97 7.60
C SER A 20 -13.46 -10.83 7.88
N GLN A 21 -14.13 -9.86 7.25
CA GLN A 21 -15.52 -9.54 7.53
C GLN A 21 -16.48 -10.38 6.66
N LYS A 22 -17.48 -10.99 7.30
CA LYS A 22 -18.62 -11.65 6.63
C LYS A 22 -19.92 -11.14 7.28
N PRO A 23 -20.80 -10.44 6.56
CA PRO A 23 -20.80 -10.12 5.12
C PRO A 23 -19.72 -9.09 4.73
N GLN A 24 -19.42 -8.99 3.42
CA GLN A 24 -18.41 -8.05 2.92
C GLN A 24 -18.80 -6.60 3.26
N PRO A 25 -17.88 -5.81 3.85
CA PRO A 25 -18.16 -4.46 4.28
C PRO A 25 -18.33 -3.54 3.07
N LYS A 26 -19.20 -2.53 3.19
CA LYS A 26 -19.40 -1.55 2.12
C LYS A 26 -18.18 -0.63 2.05
N GLN A 27 -17.96 0.02 0.92
CA GLN A 27 -16.85 0.98 0.78
C GLN A 27 -16.88 2.10 1.82
N LYS A 28 -18.07 2.54 2.27
CA LYS A 28 -18.20 3.53 3.35
C LYS A 28 -17.62 3.03 4.67
N ASP A 29 -17.83 1.76 4.99
CA ASP A 29 -17.35 1.14 6.22
C ASP A 29 -15.82 0.97 6.16
N ILE A 30 -15.28 0.63 4.99
CA ILE A 30 -13.83 0.55 4.76
C ILE A 30 -13.18 1.94 4.91
N ILE A 31 -13.81 2.99 4.37
CA ILE A 31 -13.32 4.37 4.52
C ILE A 31 -13.31 4.77 6.00
N ALA A 32 -14.40 4.51 6.72
CA ALA A 32 -14.51 4.84 8.14
C ALA A 32 -13.47 4.09 8.98
N TRP A 33 -13.32 2.78 8.74
CA TRP A 33 -12.30 1.97 9.40
C TRP A 33 -10.88 2.50 9.12
N PHE A 34 -10.59 2.83 7.86
CA PHE A 34 -9.27 3.32 7.47
C PHE A 34 -8.96 4.71 8.07
N GLU A 35 -9.95 5.59 8.11
CA GLU A 35 -9.84 6.90 8.77
C GLU A 35 -9.60 6.75 10.27
N GLN A 36 -10.28 5.81 10.93
CA GLN A 36 -10.07 5.51 12.34
C GLN A 36 -8.67 4.94 12.63
N GLN A 37 -8.13 4.09 11.74
CA GLN A 37 -6.82 3.46 11.93
C GLN A 37 -5.64 4.38 11.61
N TYR A 38 -5.74 5.18 10.54
CA TYR A 38 -4.61 5.94 9.99
C TYR A 38 -4.82 7.47 10.01
N GLY A 39 -5.94 7.96 10.53
CA GLY A 39 -6.24 9.39 10.64
C GLY A 39 -6.42 10.09 9.27
N ARG A 40 -6.64 9.34 8.18
CA ARG A 40 -6.78 9.89 6.83
C ARG A 40 -7.87 9.18 6.04
N LYS A 41 -8.57 9.92 5.17
CA LYS A 41 -9.58 9.35 4.26
C LYS A 41 -8.92 8.80 2.99
N LEU A 42 -9.38 7.63 2.55
CA LEU A 42 -9.05 7.10 1.22
C LEU A 42 -10.11 7.49 0.19
N GLY A 43 -9.65 7.69 -1.04
CA GLY A 43 -10.53 7.79 -2.19
C GLY A 43 -11.09 6.42 -2.57
N GLN A 44 -12.32 6.41 -3.07
CA GLN A 44 -12.99 5.18 -3.53
C GLN A 44 -12.17 4.41 -4.58
N ALA A 45 -11.52 5.13 -5.50
CA ALA A 45 -10.65 4.53 -6.52
C ALA A 45 -9.45 3.79 -5.92
N THR A 46 -8.87 4.31 -4.84
CA THR A 46 -7.73 3.68 -4.14
C THR A 46 -8.14 2.39 -3.46
N ILE A 47 -9.35 2.35 -2.89
CA ILE A 47 -9.91 1.14 -2.28
C ILE A 47 -10.13 0.07 -3.34
N SER A 48 -10.81 0.43 -4.44
CA SER A 48 -11.03 -0.51 -5.55
C SER A 48 -9.73 -1.01 -6.17
N ASP A 49 -8.70 -0.16 -6.30
CA ASP A 49 -7.40 -0.59 -6.79
C ASP A 49 -6.71 -1.56 -5.82
N SER A 50 -6.77 -1.26 -4.52
CA SER A 50 -6.13 -2.07 -3.46
C SER A 50 -6.68 -3.49 -3.35
N LEU A 51 -7.95 -3.68 -3.70
CA LEU A 51 -8.61 -4.99 -3.68
C LEU A 51 -8.32 -5.85 -4.92
N LYS A 52 -7.67 -5.30 -5.96
CA LYS A 52 -7.31 -6.05 -7.17
C LYS A 52 -6.31 -7.18 -6.88
N ASP A 53 -6.35 -8.21 -7.74
CA ASP A 53 -5.52 -9.41 -7.62
C ASP A 53 -4.01 -9.12 -7.69
N ARG A 54 -3.60 -8.03 -8.34
CA ARG A 54 -2.21 -7.56 -8.38
C ARG A 54 -1.56 -7.38 -7.00
N TYR A 55 -2.37 -7.19 -5.95
CA TYR A 55 -1.91 -6.99 -4.58
C TYR A 55 -2.14 -8.22 -3.68
N LYS A 56 -2.59 -9.35 -4.24
CA LYS A 56 -2.81 -10.60 -3.49
C LYS A 56 -1.53 -11.13 -2.82
N HIS A 57 -0.38 -10.89 -3.44
CA HIS A 57 0.92 -11.23 -2.87
C HIS A 57 1.19 -10.56 -1.51
N LEU A 58 0.52 -9.44 -1.19
CA LEU A 58 0.64 -8.78 0.11
C LEU A 58 -0.09 -9.54 1.23
N ASP A 59 -1.03 -10.44 0.90
CA ASP A 59 -1.77 -11.21 1.89
C ASP A 59 -0.90 -12.33 2.49
N ASP A 60 0.03 -12.87 1.70
CA ASP A 60 0.89 -14.00 2.07
C ASP A 60 2.22 -13.58 2.72
N THR A 61 2.65 -12.33 2.53
CA THR A 61 3.94 -11.87 3.08
C THR A 61 3.78 -11.51 4.56
N PRO A 62 4.58 -12.11 5.47
CA PRO A 62 4.62 -11.65 6.85
C PRO A 62 5.03 -10.18 6.85
N THR A 63 4.40 -9.38 7.72
CA THR A 63 4.55 -7.93 7.88
C THR A 63 5.95 -7.56 8.37
N VAL A 64 6.99 -7.93 7.63
CA VAL A 64 8.31 -7.36 7.80
C VAL A 64 8.18 -5.95 7.24
N SER A 65 8.29 -4.97 8.13
CA SER A 65 8.24 -3.54 7.81
C SER A 65 9.39 -3.15 6.88
N SER A 66 9.40 -3.63 5.65
CA SER A 66 10.16 -2.99 4.60
C SER A 66 9.36 -1.75 4.26
N THR A 67 9.71 -0.63 4.90
CA THR A 67 9.70 0.68 4.25
C THR A 67 10.54 0.54 2.97
N SER A 68 9.96 -0.12 1.97
CA SER A 68 10.41 -0.17 0.59
C SER A 68 10.11 1.21 0.03
N PHE A 69 10.86 2.19 0.53
CA PHE A 69 11.24 3.30 -0.32
C PHE A 69 11.89 2.61 -1.51
N ARG A 70 11.26 2.70 -2.68
CA ARG A 70 11.89 2.27 -3.92
C ARG A 70 13.28 2.90 -3.91
N GLN A 71 14.31 2.09 -3.66
CA GLN A 71 15.66 2.48 -3.94
C GLN A 71 15.64 2.71 -5.45
N ARG A 72 15.55 3.98 -5.85
CA ARG A 72 15.81 4.36 -7.22
C ARG A 72 17.30 4.09 -7.40
N SER A 73 17.62 2.88 -7.82
CA SER A 73 18.92 2.57 -8.38
C SER A 73 19.15 3.62 -9.48
N GLY A 74 20.22 4.39 -9.32
CA GLY A 74 20.60 5.41 -10.30
C GLY A 74 20.72 4.75 -11.66
N LYS A 75 20.29 5.45 -12.73
CA LYS A 75 20.33 4.91 -14.09
C LYS A 75 21.74 4.45 -14.52
N TRP A 76 22.77 4.91 -13.81
CA TRP A 76 24.17 4.68 -14.12
C TRP A 76 25.01 4.40 -12.86
N GLU A 77 24.65 3.37 -12.08
CA GLU A 77 25.40 2.97 -10.88
C GLU A 77 26.91 2.80 -11.13
N LEU A 78 27.28 2.31 -12.32
CA LEU A 78 28.68 2.15 -12.72
C LEU A 78 29.39 3.50 -12.90
N LEU A 79 28.70 4.50 -13.47
CA LEU A 79 29.27 5.83 -13.70
C LEU A 79 29.47 6.57 -12.38
N GLU A 80 28.51 6.45 -11.46
CA GLU A 80 28.60 7.04 -10.12
C GLU A 80 29.80 6.47 -9.34
N LYS A 81 30.05 5.16 -9.45
CA LYS A 81 31.23 4.53 -8.83
C LYS A 81 32.56 5.03 -9.40
N ILE A 82 32.61 5.39 -10.69
CA ILE A 82 33.83 5.90 -11.34
C ILE A 82 34.05 7.38 -11.00
N LEU A 83 32.99 8.16 -10.89
CA LEU A 83 33.08 9.61 -10.71
C LEU A 83 33.42 10.02 -9.27
N PHE A 84 33.00 9.22 -8.29
CA PHE A 84 33.13 9.50 -6.86
C PHE A 84 34.11 8.54 -6.13
N SER A 85 34.99 7.84 -6.86
CA SER A 85 36.08 7.04 -6.28
C SER A 85 37.31 7.88 -5.94
#